data_AF-A0A2K8PCQ3-F1
#
_entry.id   AF-A0A2K8PCQ3-F1
#
_cell.length_a   1.000
_cell.length_b   1.000
_cell.length_c   1.000
_cell.angle_alpha   90.00
_cell.angle_beta   90.00
_cell.angle_gamma   90.00
#
_symmetry.space_group_name_H-M   'P 1'
#
loop_
_entity.id
_entity.type
_entity.pdbx_description
1 polymer ?
#
loop_
_entity_poly.entity_id
_entity_poly.type
_entity_poly.pdbx_seq_one_letter_code
_entity_poly.pdbx_strand_id
1 'polypeptide(L)'
;MLKTAFRLASATALVTVSLAFGSPAGAATDPYPGTPQQIRDTGPCGPTGGYRASEWLQTTTDPGIRPQVDLAAVSEAWYWRHDVNTLWRGDTRPNPQAIFNSGFTPRGSDLTPLAQWIIGGAGQQNAAHVSTSCERWVAQEFATGGGNDGWVYAIQAPGGIDVNATARQTGLQSPFLWNKEIDFPGGIEGRFIEGACQYHFVGLDPQTNDRIYRNLGCVTNPDFRPVKGKHKDKDKDKDKNMEPAGSPH
;
A
#
# COMPACT_ATOMS: atom_id res chain seq x y z
N MET A 1 -25.39 -56.51 20.47
CA MET A 1 -26.18 -55.42 19.88
C MET A 1 -25.47 -54.11 20.20
N LEU A 2 -24.63 -53.61 19.29
CA LEU A 2 -23.85 -52.38 19.47
C LEU A 2 -24.44 -51.31 18.54
N LYS A 3 -25.06 -50.26 19.10
CA LYS A 3 -25.57 -49.12 18.32
C LYS A 3 -24.47 -48.05 18.27
N THR A 4 -23.85 -47.90 17.11
CA THR A 4 -22.84 -46.87 16.82
C THR A 4 -23.54 -45.57 16.46
N ALA A 5 -23.31 -44.50 17.22
CA ALA A 5 -23.79 -43.15 16.92
C ALA A 5 -22.78 -42.42 16.02
N PHE A 6 -23.19 -42.05 14.81
CA PHE A 6 -22.43 -41.18 13.92
C PHE A 6 -22.58 -39.72 14.35
N ARG A 7 -21.47 -39.05 14.68
CA ARG A 7 -21.41 -37.59 14.80
C ARG A 7 -21.14 -36.99 13.42
N LEU A 8 -22.13 -36.30 12.87
CA LEU A 8 -21.99 -35.42 11.71
C LEU A 8 -21.24 -34.15 12.14
N ALA A 9 -19.99 -34.01 11.73
CA ALA A 9 -19.27 -32.74 11.81
C ALA A 9 -19.53 -31.97 10.51
N SER A 10 -20.40 -30.97 10.58
CA SER A 10 -20.58 -29.99 9.51
C SER A 10 -19.33 -29.11 9.43
N ALA A 11 -18.49 -29.34 8.42
CA ALA A 11 -17.38 -28.45 8.10
C ALA A 11 -17.94 -27.22 7.38
N THR A 12 -18.13 -26.12 8.12
CA THR A 12 -18.43 -24.83 7.53
C THR A 12 -17.16 -24.29 6.86
N ALA A 13 -17.09 -24.41 5.54
CA ALA A 13 -16.01 -23.80 4.76
C ALA A 13 -16.20 -22.28 4.79
N LEU A 14 -15.39 -21.58 5.59
CA LEU A 14 -15.23 -20.13 5.50
C LEU A 14 -14.49 -19.82 4.20
N VAL A 15 -15.21 -19.31 3.20
CA VAL A 15 -14.62 -18.70 2.01
C VAL A 15 -14.04 -17.36 2.44
N THR A 16 -12.76 -17.33 2.79
CA THR A 16 -11.98 -16.10 2.80
C THR A 16 -11.85 -15.64 1.36
N VAL A 17 -12.52 -14.55 1.00
CA VAL A 17 -12.21 -13.82 -0.24
C VAL A 17 -10.88 -13.12 0.02
N SER A 18 -9.78 -13.85 -0.17
CA SER A 18 -8.52 -13.22 -0.53
C SER A 18 -8.78 -12.52 -1.85
N LEU A 19 -8.51 -11.22 -1.95
CA LEU A 19 -8.30 -10.58 -3.25
C LEU A 19 -7.04 -11.19 -3.84
N ALA A 20 -7.17 -12.42 -4.33
CA ALA A 20 -6.10 -13.12 -5.00
C ALA A 20 -5.74 -12.28 -6.23
N PHE A 21 -4.43 -12.11 -6.44
CA PHE A 21 -3.84 -11.76 -7.73
C PHE A 21 -4.20 -12.87 -8.73
N GLY A 22 -5.46 -12.90 -9.15
CA GLY A 22 -6.10 -14.05 -9.78
C GLY A 22 -6.63 -13.69 -11.17
N SER A 23 -5.94 -14.24 -12.17
CA SER A 23 -6.35 -14.50 -13.55
C SER A 23 -6.41 -13.33 -14.56
N PRO A 24 -5.84 -13.51 -15.77
CA PRO A 24 -5.68 -12.48 -16.80
C PRO A 24 -6.96 -12.18 -17.61
N ALA A 25 -8.13 -12.69 -17.19
CA ALA A 25 -9.37 -12.57 -17.95
C ALA A 25 -10.10 -11.22 -17.79
N GLY A 26 -9.49 -10.27 -17.07
CA GLY A 26 -10.01 -8.91 -16.86
C GLY A 26 -9.09 -7.80 -17.37
N ALA A 27 -8.15 -8.09 -18.27
CA ALA A 27 -7.18 -7.12 -18.81
C ALA A 27 -7.80 -5.96 -19.63
N ALA A 28 -9.13 -5.87 -19.71
CA ALA A 28 -9.84 -4.88 -20.52
C ALA A 28 -10.24 -3.60 -19.75
N THR A 29 -10.21 -3.56 -18.42
CA THR A 29 -10.55 -2.35 -17.65
C THR A 29 -9.90 -2.38 -16.26
N ASP A 30 -8.58 -2.22 -16.18
CA ASP A 30 -8.01 -1.76 -14.90
C ASP A 30 -8.59 -0.34 -14.68
N PRO A 31 -9.07 0.02 -13.48
CA PRO A 31 -9.85 1.23 -13.32
C PRO A 31 -8.96 2.40 -13.72
N TYR A 32 -9.39 3.04 -14.81
CA TYR A 32 -9.60 4.47 -15.00
C TYR A 32 -8.60 5.36 -14.22
N PRO A 33 -7.99 6.40 -14.82
CA PRO A 33 -7.28 7.38 -14.01
C PRO A 33 -8.19 7.86 -12.89
N GLY A 34 -7.61 8.28 -11.77
CA GLY A 34 -8.40 8.78 -10.64
C GLY A 34 -9.47 9.73 -11.16
N THR A 35 -10.72 9.49 -10.78
CA THR A 35 -11.82 10.41 -11.11
C THR A 35 -11.41 11.85 -10.77
N PRO A 36 -11.96 12.88 -11.42
CA PRO A 36 -11.67 14.26 -11.06
C PRO A 36 -11.82 14.55 -9.56
N GLN A 37 -12.70 13.81 -8.88
CA GLN A 37 -12.87 13.82 -7.43
C GLN A 37 -11.65 13.24 -6.69
N GLN A 38 -11.12 12.08 -7.11
CA GLN A 38 -9.90 11.49 -6.55
C GLN A 38 -8.68 12.40 -6.74
N ILE A 39 -8.53 13.02 -7.91
CA ILE A 39 -7.42 13.96 -8.17
C ILE A 39 -7.51 15.21 -7.26
N ARG A 40 -8.72 15.70 -7.00
CA ARG A 40 -8.95 16.84 -6.10
C ARG A 40 -8.88 16.47 -4.63
N ASP A 41 -9.05 15.20 -4.29
CA ASP A 41 -8.92 14.75 -2.92
C ASP A 41 -7.44 14.82 -2.51
N THR A 42 -7.13 15.66 -1.54
CA THR A 42 -5.81 15.78 -0.90
C THR A 42 -5.86 15.39 0.57
N GLY A 43 -6.87 14.60 0.96
CA GLY A 43 -6.96 13.94 2.26
C GLY A 43 -5.87 12.88 2.48
N PRO A 44 -5.73 12.41 3.73
CA PRO A 44 -4.87 11.29 4.05
C PRO A 44 -5.38 9.99 3.39
N CYS A 45 -4.48 9.03 3.21
CA CYS A 45 -4.81 7.71 2.65
C CYS A 45 -5.51 6.78 3.66
N GLY A 46 -5.54 7.15 4.94
CA GLY A 46 -6.14 6.36 6.00
C GLY A 46 -5.94 7.00 7.38
N PRO A 47 -6.10 6.23 8.47
CA PRO A 47 -5.84 6.71 9.83
C PRO A 47 -4.38 7.09 9.99
N THR A 48 -4.14 8.31 10.48
CA THR A 48 -2.80 8.84 10.73
C THR A 48 -2.58 9.22 12.19
N GLY A 49 -1.32 9.34 12.59
CA GLY A 49 -0.92 9.74 13.93
C GLY A 49 0.58 9.96 14.05
N GLY A 50 1.07 9.98 15.28
CA GLY A 50 2.49 10.20 15.54
C GLY A 50 3.37 9.02 15.10
N TYR A 51 4.63 9.32 14.80
CA TYR A 51 5.66 8.35 14.47
C TYR A 51 5.73 7.17 15.45
N ARG A 52 5.87 5.95 14.90
CA ARG A 52 6.13 4.72 15.65
C ARG A 52 7.39 4.04 15.14
N ALA A 53 8.48 4.17 15.89
CA ALA A 53 9.77 3.54 15.56
C ALA A 53 9.68 2.02 15.39
N SER A 54 8.76 1.34 16.09
CA SER A 54 8.55 -0.11 15.91
C SER A 54 7.95 -0.47 14.55
N GLU A 55 7.04 0.35 14.02
CA GLU A 55 6.44 0.15 12.69
C GLU A 55 7.48 0.43 11.61
N TRP A 56 8.27 1.49 11.76
CA TRP A 56 9.38 1.80 10.86
C TRP A 56 10.46 0.72 10.83
N LEU A 57 10.93 0.27 12.01
CA LEU A 57 11.98 -0.75 12.11
C LEU A 57 11.53 -2.10 11.54
N GLN A 58 10.22 -2.37 11.56
CA GLN A 58 9.66 -3.59 10.98
C GLN A 58 9.60 -3.54 9.44
N THR A 59 9.58 -2.34 8.85
CA THR A 59 9.39 -2.11 7.40
C THR A 59 10.68 -1.81 6.65
N THR A 60 11.63 -1.12 7.28
CA THR A 60 12.81 -0.56 6.63
C THR A 60 13.78 -1.64 6.10
N THR A 61 14.38 -1.36 4.94
CA THR A 61 15.56 -2.11 4.46
C THR A 61 16.89 -1.51 4.92
N ASP A 62 16.85 -0.29 5.46
CA ASP A 62 18.00 0.43 5.98
C ASP A 62 17.76 0.86 7.44
N PRO A 63 18.05 -0.01 8.42
CA PRO A 63 17.93 0.36 9.83
C PRO A 63 19.04 1.32 10.28
N GLY A 64 20.08 1.53 9.48
CA GLY A 64 21.25 2.36 9.83
C GLY A 64 20.92 3.84 9.96
N ILE A 65 19.89 4.31 9.25
CA ILE A 65 19.43 5.71 9.28
C ILE A 65 18.46 6.03 10.43
N ARG A 66 18.26 5.11 11.38
CA ARG A 66 17.30 5.30 12.47
C ARG A 66 17.47 6.63 13.22
N PRO A 67 18.68 7.05 13.64
CA PRO A 67 18.83 8.33 14.34
C PRO A 67 18.33 9.52 13.53
N GLN A 68 18.54 9.51 12.20
CA GLN A 68 18.09 10.55 11.29
C GLN A 68 16.56 10.54 11.16
N VAL A 69 15.96 9.36 11.03
CA VAL A 69 14.49 9.19 10.97
C VAL A 69 13.84 9.64 12.27
N ASP A 70 14.36 9.21 13.43
CA ASP A 70 13.83 9.57 14.75
C ASP A 70 13.87 11.10 14.98
N LEU A 71 14.95 11.76 14.56
CA LEU A 71 15.08 13.22 14.64
C LEU A 71 14.13 13.93 13.67
N ALA A 72 14.14 13.55 12.39
CA ALA A 72 13.34 14.17 11.35
C ALA A 72 11.83 14.05 11.63
N ALA A 73 11.39 12.88 12.11
CA ALA A 73 10.00 12.65 12.51
C ALA A 73 9.48 13.70 13.50
N VAL A 74 10.33 14.12 14.45
CA VAL A 74 9.97 15.15 15.45
C VAL A 74 10.12 16.54 14.86
N SER A 75 11.26 16.85 14.21
CA SER A 75 11.55 18.20 13.73
C SER A 75 10.64 18.65 12.59
N GLU A 76 10.19 17.71 11.75
CA GLU A 76 9.30 17.97 10.62
C GLU A 76 7.83 17.63 10.93
N ALA A 77 7.54 17.21 12.17
CA ALA A 77 6.20 16.85 12.65
C ALA A 77 5.46 15.88 11.69
N TRP A 78 6.14 14.80 11.30
CA TRP A 78 5.61 13.82 10.36
C TRP A 78 4.36 13.11 10.90
N TYR A 79 3.36 12.97 10.03
CA TYR A 79 2.16 12.18 10.30
C TYR A 79 2.31 10.81 9.66
N TRP A 80 2.35 9.78 10.49
CA TRP A 80 2.50 8.39 10.07
C TRP A 80 1.14 7.75 9.78
N ARG A 81 1.07 6.91 8.75
CA ARG A 81 -0.07 6.01 8.52
C ARG A 81 -0.05 4.87 9.55
N HIS A 82 -1.22 4.47 10.05
CA HIS A 82 -1.37 3.39 11.04
C HIS A 82 -2.24 2.21 10.58
N ASP A 83 -2.64 2.19 9.31
CA ASP A 83 -3.22 1.01 8.68
C ASP A 83 -2.18 0.23 7.87
N VAL A 84 -2.62 -0.88 7.29
CA VAL A 84 -1.86 -1.73 6.36
C VAL A 84 -2.60 -1.91 5.05
N ASN A 85 -3.42 -0.91 4.66
CA ASN A 85 -4.12 -0.93 3.39
C ASN A 85 -3.11 -0.98 2.24
N THR A 86 -3.53 -1.56 1.12
CA THR A 86 -2.67 -1.70 -0.06
C THR A 86 -2.21 -0.34 -0.56
N LEU A 87 -0.90 -0.21 -0.72
CA LEU A 87 -0.24 0.88 -1.43
C LEU A 87 0.28 0.37 -2.76
N TRP A 88 0.58 1.31 -3.63
CA TRP A 88 1.01 1.08 -4.99
C TRP A 88 2.30 1.83 -5.26
N ARG A 89 3.24 1.16 -5.94
CA ARG A 89 4.48 1.79 -6.41
C ARG A 89 4.70 1.47 -7.88
N GLY A 90 4.89 2.52 -8.67
CA GLY A 90 5.39 2.40 -10.03
C GLY A 90 6.91 2.30 -10.03
N ASP A 91 7.48 1.35 -10.76
CA ASP A 91 8.92 1.18 -10.88
C ASP A 91 9.30 0.67 -12.27
N THR A 92 10.38 1.22 -12.83
CA THR A 92 10.88 0.89 -14.17
C THR A 92 11.92 -0.22 -14.15
N ARG A 93 12.36 -0.70 -12.97
CA ARG A 93 13.30 -1.82 -12.89
C ARG A 93 12.67 -3.07 -13.52
N PRO A 94 13.40 -3.75 -14.42
CA PRO A 94 12.79 -4.77 -15.28
C PRO A 94 12.47 -6.09 -14.56
N ASN A 95 13.13 -6.37 -13.43
CA ASN A 95 13.04 -7.66 -12.74
C ASN A 95 12.30 -7.55 -11.39
N PRO A 96 11.01 -7.90 -11.32
CA PRO A 96 10.26 -7.88 -10.07
C PRO A 96 10.77 -8.89 -9.04
N GLN A 97 11.37 -10.02 -9.46
CA GLN A 97 11.91 -11.00 -8.52
C GLN A 97 13.08 -10.44 -7.71
N ALA A 98 13.91 -9.58 -8.31
CA ALA A 98 14.98 -8.90 -7.58
C ALA A 98 14.40 -8.00 -6.48
N ILE A 99 13.30 -7.30 -6.78
CA ILE A 99 12.60 -6.42 -5.83
C ILE A 99 11.90 -7.24 -4.73
N PHE A 100 11.31 -8.39 -5.05
CA PHE A 100 10.74 -9.28 -4.04
C PHE A 100 11.78 -9.77 -3.04
N ASN A 101 13.01 -10.02 -3.50
CA ASN A 101 14.10 -10.50 -2.65
C ASN A 101 14.72 -9.38 -1.81
N SER A 102 15.04 -8.23 -2.42
CA SER A 102 15.72 -7.12 -1.73
C SER A 102 14.77 -6.19 -0.98
N GLY A 103 13.49 -6.17 -1.38
CA GLY A 103 12.61 -5.06 -1.10
C GLY A 103 12.91 -3.83 -1.95
N PHE A 104 12.19 -2.76 -1.65
CA PHE A 104 12.48 -1.43 -2.14
C PHE A 104 13.54 -0.78 -1.25
N THR A 105 14.81 -1.09 -1.50
CA THR A 105 15.92 -0.38 -0.89
C THR A 105 16.06 1.02 -1.51
N PRO A 106 16.21 2.09 -0.71
CA PRO A 106 16.48 3.42 -1.22
C PRO A 106 17.80 3.46 -1.99
N ARG A 107 18.03 4.55 -2.74
CA ARG A 107 19.26 4.70 -3.53
C ARG A 107 20.48 5.07 -2.67
N GLY A 108 20.23 5.56 -1.47
CA GLY A 108 21.26 5.91 -0.50
C GLY A 108 20.66 6.20 0.87
N SER A 109 21.43 6.90 1.70
CA SER A 109 21.08 7.19 3.10
C SER A 109 20.81 8.66 3.38
N ASP A 110 20.77 9.52 2.34
CA ASP A 110 20.47 10.93 2.51
C ASP A 110 18.97 11.13 2.75
N LEU A 111 18.63 11.42 3.99
CA LEU A 111 17.28 11.76 4.41
C LEU A 111 17.00 13.24 4.13
N THR A 112 16.70 13.54 2.87
CA THR A 112 16.31 14.87 2.42
C THR A 112 15.05 15.35 3.15
N PRO A 113 14.99 16.62 3.62
CA PRO A 113 13.77 17.13 4.26
C PRO A 113 12.52 16.91 3.40
N LEU A 114 11.41 16.50 4.02
CA LEU A 114 10.21 16.08 3.28
C LEU A 114 9.69 17.18 2.35
N ALA A 115 9.74 18.44 2.80
CA ALA A 115 9.36 19.60 1.99
C ALA A 115 10.14 19.73 0.67
N GLN A 116 11.40 19.30 0.66
CA GLN A 116 12.21 19.27 -0.55
C GLN A 116 11.96 17.99 -1.36
N TRP A 117 11.80 16.86 -0.68
CA TRP A 117 11.55 15.56 -1.30
C TRP A 117 10.31 15.58 -2.20
N ILE A 118 9.19 16.07 -1.70
CA ILE A 118 7.88 15.97 -2.37
C ILE A 118 7.72 16.92 -3.57
N ILE A 119 8.64 17.85 -3.80
CA ILE A 119 8.59 18.81 -4.92
C ILE A 119 9.49 18.37 -6.08
N GLY A 120 10.53 17.58 -5.81
CA GLY A 120 11.47 17.15 -6.85
C GLY A 120 12.55 16.17 -6.41
N GLY A 121 12.42 15.58 -5.22
CA GLY A 121 13.42 14.68 -4.65
C GLY A 121 13.44 13.28 -5.27
N ALA A 122 12.33 12.80 -5.84
CA ALA A 122 12.18 11.45 -6.39
C ALA A 122 13.27 10.99 -7.38
N GLY A 123 14.00 11.93 -7.99
CA GLY A 123 15.12 11.68 -8.91
C GLY A 123 16.52 11.64 -8.28
N GLN A 124 16.68 12.02 -7.00
CA GLN A 124 17.99 12.16 -6.37
C GLN A 124 18.72 10.81 -6.28
N GLN A 125 20.04 10.83 -6.52
CA GLN A 125 20.86 9.63 -6.65
C GLN A 125 21.19 8.95 -5.32
N ASN A 126 21.11 9.66 -4.18
CA ASN A 126 21.51 9.16 -2.86
C ASN A 126 20.37 9.21 -1.82
N ALA A 127 19.12 9.35 -2.26
CA ALA A 127 17.98 9.55 -1.37
C ALA A 127 17.63 8.29 -0.55
N ALA A 128 17.27 8.53 0.72
CA ALA A 128 16.75 7.55 1.68
C ALA A 128 15.25 7.29 1.56
N HIS A 129 14.56 7.97 0.65
CA HIS A 129 13.11 7.95 0.51
C HIS A 129 12.64 6.93 -0.53
N VAL A 130 11.50 6.29 -0.25
CA VAL A 130 10.81 5.39 -1.17
C VAL A 130 9.33 5.78 -1.20
N SER A 131 8.95 6.45 -2.29
CA SER A 131 7.56 6.84 -2.52
C SER A 131 6.69 5.65 -2.89
N THR A 132 5.49 5.65 -2.34
CA THR A 132 4.34 4.83 -2.76
C THR A 132 3.11 5.74 -2.82
N SER A 133 1.98 5.23 -3.31
CA SER A 133 0.70 5.95 -3.34
C SER A 133 -0.42 5.02 -2.88
N CYS A 134 -1.45 5.55 -2.22
CA CYS A 134 -2.67 4.77 -2.04
C CYS A 134 -3.54 4.70 -3.31
N GLU A 135 -3.18 5.43 -4.35
CA GLU A 135 -3.87 5.47 -5.64
C GLU A 135 -3.10 4.65 -6.69
N ARG A 136 -3.69 3.55 -7.16
CA ARG A 136 -3.05 2.66 -8.15
C ARG A 136 -2.71 3.38 -9.46
N TRP A 137 -3.58 4.28 -9.89
CA TRP A 137 -3.40 5.00 -11.15
C TRP A 137 -2.19 5.95 -11.12
N VAL A 138 -1.87 6.52 -9.96
CA VAL A 138 -0.64 7.31 -9.76
C VAL A 138 0.56 6.40 -9.99
N ALA A 139 0.57 5.20 -9.41
CA ALA A 139 1.64 4.24 -9.63
C ALA A 139 1.77 3.77 -11.09
N GLN A 140 0.67 3.64 -11.84
CA GLN A 140 0.72 3.32 -13.27
C GLN A 140 1.39 4.45 -14.09
N GLU A 141 1.12 5.71 -13.75
CA GLU A 141 1.78 6.85 -14.39
C GLU A 141 3.30 6.82 -14.15
N PHE A 142 3.72 6.59 -12.91
CA PHE A 142 5.15 6.50 -12.57
C PHE A 142 5.84 5.24 -13.14
N ALA A 143 5.11 4.12 -13.26
CA ALA A 143 5.65 2.89 -13.86
C ALA A 143 5.95 3.08 -15.35
N THR A 144 5.05 3.74 -16.08
CA THR A 144 5.12 3.80 -17.55
C THR A 144 5.88 5.02 -18.07
N GLY A 145 6.18 6.01 -17.22
CA GLY A 145 7.12 7.10 -17.51
C GLY A 145 6.84 7.87 -18.81
N GLY A 146 5.57 7.93 -19.24
CA GLY A 146 5.16 8.62 -20.47
C GLY A 146 5.28 7.83 -21.78
N GLY A 147 5.43 6.50 -21.74
CA GLY A 147 5.36 5.67 -22.97
C GLY A 147 6.07 4.32 -22.93
N ASN A 148 6.69 3.95 -21.82
CA ASN A 148 7.40 2.69 -21.66
C ASN A 148 6.57 1.66 -20.88
N ASP A 149 7.02 0.42 -20.90
CA ASP A 149 6.53 -0.61 -20.00
C ASP A 149 7.14 -0.43 -18.61
N GLY A 150 6.35 -0.70 -17.57
CA GLY A 150 6.85 -0.69 -16.21
C GLY A 150 5.99 -1.51 -15.26
N TRP A 151 6.44 -1.64 -14.02
CA TRP A 151 5.81 -2.49 -13.03
C TRP A 151 5.07 -1.67 -11.97
N VAL A 152 3.84 -2.07 -11.68
CA VAL A 152 3.05 -1.56 -10.56
C VAL A 152 3.02 -2.63 -9.48
N TYR A 153 3.64 -2.33 -8.34
CA TYR A 153 3.76 -3.22 -7.20
C TYR A 153 2.65 -2.93 -6.19
N ALA A 154 2.04 -3.98 -5.65
CA ALA A 154 1.12 -3.90 -4.52
C ALA A 154 1.88 -4.18 -3.23
N ILE A 155 1.69 -3.30 -2.24
CA ILE A 155 2.49 -3.28 -1.02
C ILE A 155 1.55 -3.19 0.18
N GLN A 156 1.70 -4.09 1.15
CA GLN A 156 0.98 -4.08 2.42
C GLN A 156 1.99 -4.00 3.58
N ALA A 157 2.51 -2.80 3.82
CA ALA A 157 3.52 -2.52 4.84
C ALA A 157 2.95 -1.65 5.98
N PRO A 158 3.39 -1.82 7.24
CA PRO A 158 3.01 -0.91 8.31
C PRO A 158 3.76 0.43 8.18
N GLY A 159 3.12 1.50 8.60
CA GLY A 159 3.73 2.82 8.67
C GLY A 159 3.88 3.51 7.31
N GLY A 160 4.85 4.42 7.25
CA GLY A 160 5.06 5.36 6.17
C GLY A 160 4.48 6.74 6.50
N ILE A 161 5.18 7.79 6.07
CA ILE A 161 4.75 9.18 6.23
C ILE A 161 3.62 9.44 5.26
N ASP A 162 2.44 9.79 5.76
CA ASP A 162 1.36 10.32 4.93
C ASP A 162 1.69 11.77 4.59
N VAL A 163 2.11 12.01 3.35
CA VAL A 163 2.56 13.33 2.88
C VAL A 163 1.43 14.34 2.99
N ASN A 164 0.21 13.95 2.67
CA ASN A 164 -0.96 14.82 2.69
C ASN A 164 -1.38 15.19 4.11
N ALA A 165 -1.36 14.23 5.04
CA ALA A 165 -1.60 14.49 6.46
C ALA A 165 -0.55 15.42 7.04
N THR A 166 0.72 15.16 6.73
CA THR A 166 1.85 15.98 7.19
C THR A 166 1.74 17.39 6.63
N ALA A 167 1.44 17.54 5.33
CA ALA A 167 1.20 18.81 4.67
C ALA A 167 0.10 19.62 5.36
N ARG A 168 -1.04 18.98 5.62
CA ARG A 168 -2.19 19.61 6.27
C ARG A 168 -1.85 20.10 7.67
N GLN A 169 -1.12 19.30 8.46
CA GLN A 169 -0.81 19.70 9.83
C GLN A 169 0.25 20.82 9.88
N THR A 170 1.26 20.73 9.03
CA THR A 170 2.44 21.62 9.08
C THR A 170 2.28 22.88 8.24
N GLY A 171 1.26 22.94 7.38
CA GLY A 171 1.09 24.00 6.40
C GLY A 171 2.01 23.87 5.18
N LEU A 172 2.74 22.76 5.05
CA LEU A 172 3.59 22.47 3.90
C LEU A 172 2.76 22.45 2.60
N GLN A 173 3.28 23.11 1.57
CA GLN A 173 2.63 23.26 0.28
C GLN A 173 3.37 22.45 -0.78
N SER A 174 2.64 21.69 -1.59
CA SER A 174 3.19 20.99 -2.76
C SER A 174 2.14 20.92 -3.87
N PRO A 175 2.52 21.13 -5.15
CA PRO A 175 1.61 20.92 -6.27
C PRO A 175 1.33 19.43 -6.51
N PHE A 176 1.97 18.52 -5.78
CA PHE A 176 1.92 17.07 -5.98
C PHE A 176 1.14 16.31 -4.90
N LEU A 177 0.37 17.00 -4.02
CA LEU A 177 -0.44 16.34 -2.99
C LEU A 177 -1.53 15.42 -3.56
N TRP A 178 -1.89 15.58 -4.84
CA TRP A 178 -2.78 14.67 -5.55
C TRP A 178 -2.15 13.28 -5.77
N ASN A 179 -0.83 13.14 -5.66
CA ASN A 179 -0.14 11.84 -5.74
C ASN A 179 -0.52 10.91 -4.59
N LYS A 180 -1.13 11.45 -3.51
CA LYS A 180 -1.51 10.66 -2.34
C LYS A 180 -0.35 9.83 -1.81
N GLU A 181 0.81 10.49 -1.73
CA GLU A 181 2.07 9.83 -1.46
C GLU A 181 2.14 9.36 -0.01
N ILE A 182 2.53 8.10 0.14
CA ILE A 182 3.11 7.59 1.39
C ILE A 182 4.59 7.38 1.16
N ASP A 183 5.41 8.12 1.90
CA ASP A 183 6.85 8.01 1.86
C ASP A 183 7.39 7.06 2.92
N PHE A 184 8.35 6.21 2.53
CA PHE A 184 9.04 5.28 3.42
C PHE A 184 10.53 5.60 3.50
N PRO A 185 10.96 6.40 4.50
CA PRO A 185 12.38 6.55 4.83
C PRO A 185 13.01 5.19 5.13
N GLY A 186 14.12 4.85 4.49
CA GLY A 186 14.81 3.57 4.66
C GLY A 186 14.21 2.40 3.87
N GLY A 187 13.14 2.66 3.10
CA GLY A 187 12.57 1.71 2.17
C GLY A 187 11.60 0.70 2.78
N ILE A 188 11.36 -0.37 2.02
CA ILE A 188 10.29 -1.35 2.30
C ILE A 188 10.83 -2.77 2.07
N GLU A 189 10.85 -3.61 3.09
CA GLU A 189 11.25 -5.01 2.98
C GLU A 189 10.39 -5.78 1.96
N GLY A 190 11.03 -6.68 1.21
CA GLY A 190 10.39 -7.44 0.14
C GLY A 190 9.21 -8.29 0.59
N ARG A 191 9.20 -8.75 1.85
CA ARG A 191 8.10 -9.52 2.44
C ARG A 191 6.76 -8.76 2.51
N PHE A 192 6.77 -7.43 2.39
CA PHE A 192 5.53 -6.64 2.35
C PHE A 192 5.00 -6.41 0.94
N ILE A 193 5.73 -6.86 -0.09
CA ILE A 193 5.34 -6.74 -1.49
C ILE A 193 4.55 -7.99 -1.85
N GLU A 194 3.29 -7.82 -2.23
CA GLU A 194 2.39 -8.93 -2.55
C GLU A 194 2.65 -9.50 -3.95
N GLY A 195 2.92 -8.61 -4.89
CA GLY A 195 3.14 -8.95 -6.28
C GLY A 195 3.32 -7.69 -7.12
N ALA A 196 3.47 -7.89 -8.43
CA ALA A 196 3.61 -6.81 -9.39
C ALA A 196 2.89 -7.17 -10.69
N CYS A 197 2.28 -6.18 -11.33
CA CYS A 197 1.73 -6.31 -12.68
C CYS A 197 2.48 -5.35 -13.62
N GLN A 198 2.83 -5.83 -14.80
CA GLN A 198 3.48 -5.02 -15.83
C GLN A 198 2.42 -4.28 -16.64
N TYR A 199 2.66 -3.01 -16.94
CA TYR A 199 1.76 -2.16 -17.71
C TYR A 199 2.47 -1.50 -18.86
N HIS A 200 1.73 -1.32 -19.94
CA HIS A 200 2.08 -0.50 -21.09
C HIS A 200 1.13 0.70 -21.18
N PHE A 201 1.64 1.91 -21.42
CA PHE A 201 0.81 3.07 -21.73
C PHE A 201 0.32 3.00 -23.19
N VAL A 202 -0.99 2.98 -23.39
CA VAL A 202 -1.60 2.83 -24.72
C VAL A 202 -1.88 4.17 -25.38
N GLY A 203 -2.30 5.16 -24.59
CA GLY A 203 -2.75 6.45 -25.10
C GLY A 203 -3.77 7.11 -24.18
N LEU A 204 -4.44 8.13 -24.71
CA LEU A 204 -5.51 8.84 -24.00
C LEU A 204 -6.87 8.41 -24.56
N ASP A 205 -7.84 8.26 -23.67
CA ASP A 205 -9.24 8.12 -24.05
C ASP A 205 -9.69 9.40 -24.78
N PRO A 206 -10.26 9.29 -25.99
CA PRO A 206 -10.58 10.46 -26.81
C PRO A 206 -11.73 11.31 -26.28
N GLN A 207 -12.56 10.79 -25.37
CA GLN A 207 -13.71 11.52 -24.80
C GLN A 207 -13.36 12.21 -23.50
N THR A 208 -12.54 11.55 -22.68
CA THR A 208 -12.29 11.94 -21.29
C THR A 208 -10.87 12.45 -21.07
N ASN A 209 -9.98 12.26 -22.07
CA ASN A 209 -8.55 12.56 -22.00
C ASN A 209 -7.80 11.75 -20.93
N ASP A 210 -8.39 10.61 -20.56
CA ASP A 210 -7.92 9.75 -19.50
C ASP A 210 -6.82 8.81 -19.98
N ARG A 211 -5.78 8.57 -19.16
CA ARG A 211 -4.69 7.67 -19.54
C ARG A 211 -5.18 6.22 -19.55
N ILE A 212 -4.95 5.52 -20.66
CA ILE A 212 -5.27 4.11 -20.84
C ILE A 212 -4.00 3.28 -20.71
N TYR A 213 -4.07 2.26 -19.86
CA TYR A 213 -2.99 1.29 -19.66
C TYR A 213 -3.43 -0.12 -20.04
N ARG A 214 -2.52 -0.88 -20.64
CA ARG A 214 -2.69 -2.31 -20.91
C ARG A 214 -1.90 -3.10 -19.87
N ASN A 215 -2.57 -3.99 -19.15
CA ASN A 215 -1.90 -4.97 -18.29
C ASN A 215 -1.27 -6.06 -19.15
N LEU A 216 0.04 -6.28 -19.01
CA LEU A 216 0.83 -7.26 -19.76
C LEU A 216 1.03 -8.58 -19.02
N GLY A 217 0.56 -8.69 -17.78
CA GLY A 217 0.71 -9.86 -16.92
C GLY A 217 1.17 -9.50 -15.51
N CYS A 218 0.90 -10.40 -14.57
CA CYS A 218 1.24 -10.23 -13.17
C CYS A 218 2.10 -11.38 -12.66
N VAL A 219 2.95 -11.08 -11.69
CA VAL A 219 3.74 -12.05 -10.92
C VAL A 219 3.46 -11.87 -9.44
N THR A 220 3.46 -12.97 -8.69
CA THR A 220 3.22 -12.99 -7.25
C THR A 220 4.52 -13.18 -6.50
N ASN A 221 4.63 -12.55 -5.33
CA ASN A 221 5.76 -12.75 -4.45
C ASN A 221 5.49 -13.97 -3.54
N PRO A 222 6.25 -15.09 -3.68
CA PRO A 222 6.05 -16.26 -2.83
C PRO A 222 6.42 -15.99 -1.36
N ASP A 223 7.20 -14.95 -1.08
CA ASP A 223 7.64 -14.58 0.26
C ASP A 223 6.74 -13.55 0.96
N PHE A 224 5.61 -13.17 0.33
CA PHE A 224 4.69 -12.20 0.88
C PHE A 224 4.14 -12.63 2.25
N ARG A 225 4.44 -11.81 3.27
CA ARG A 225 4.14 -12.03 4.68
C ARG A 225 3.84 -10.69 5.35
N PRO A 226 2.62 -10.13 5.14
CA PRO A 226 2.23 -8.86 5.74
C PRO A 226 2.10 -9.00 7.25
N VAL A 227 2.04 -7.87 7.96
CA VAL A 227 1.72 -7.89 9.40
C VAL A 227 0.31 -8.47 9.56
N LYS A 228 0.13 -9.42 10.48
CA LYS A 228 -1.21 -9.91 10.84
C LYS A 228 -2.01 -8.73 11.39
N GLY A 229 -2.92 -8.19 10.59
CA GLY A 229 -3.82 -7.13 11.04
C GLY A 229 -4.61 -7.61 12.24
N LYS A 230 -4.75 -6.75 13.26
CA LYS A 230 -5.86 -6.87 14.21
C LYS A 230 -7.14 -6.45 13.48
N HIS A 231 -7.61 -7.24 12.52
CA HIS A 231 -9.02 -7.15 12.16
C HIS A 231 -9.78 -7.50 13.44
N LYS A 232 -10.46 -6.50 14.01
CA LYS A 232 -11.43 -6.74 15.06
C LYS A 232 -12.50 -7.64 14.44
N ASP A 233 -12.41 -8.95 14.70
CA ASP A 233 -13.55 -9.87 14.74
C ASP A 233 -14.50 -9.31 15.80
N LYS A 234 -15.25 -8.26 15.45
CA LYS A 234 -16.18 -7.56 16.35
C LYS A 234 -17.60 -8.11 16.26
N ASP A 235 -17.78 -9.25 15.60
CA ASP A 235 -19.09 -9.90 15.41
C ASP A 235 -19.20 -11.29 16.04
N LYS A 236 -18.22 -11.76 16.84
CA LYS A 236 -18.33 -13.07 17.53
C LYS A 236 -18.81 -13.02 18.98
N ASP A 237 -19.10 -11.84 19.52
CA ASP A 237 -19.55 -11.70 20.92
C ASP A 237 -20.98 -11.17 21.09
N LYS A 238 -21.77 -11.02 20.01
CA LYS A 238 -23.18 -10.60 20.12
C LYS A 238 -24.19 -11.75 20.27
N ASP A 239 -23.79 -12.99 20.01
CA ASP A 239 -24.72 -14.14 20.05
C ASP A 239 -24.67 -14.99 21.33
N LYS A 240 -24.00 -14.52 22.39
CA LYS A 240 -23.92 -15.26 23.68
C LYS A 240 -24.84 -14.78 24.80
N ASN A 241 -25.59 -13.69 24.60
CA ASN A 241 -26.53 -13.17 25.59
C ASN A 241 -27.96 -13.09 25.03
N MET A 242 -28.58 -14.24 24.74
CA MET A 242 -30.04 -14.36 24.77
C MET A 242 -30.38 -15.53 25.69
N GLU A 243 -30.71 -15.21 26.95
CA GLU A 243 -31.46 -16.09 27.83
C GLU A 243 -32.82 -16.43 27.18
N PRO A 244 -33.30 -17.68 27.27
CA PRO A 244 -34.61 -18.03 26.76
C PRO A 244 -35.70 -17.47 27.69
N ALA A 245 -36.55 -16.61 27.12
CA ALA A 245 -37.75 -16.11 27.77
C ALA A 245 -38.69 -17.29 28.13
N GLY A 246 -39.13 -17.29 29.39
CA GLY A 246 -40.01 -18.31 29.96
C GLY A 246 -41.38 -18.40 29.30
N SER A 247 -41.92 -19.61 29.30
CA SER A 247 -43.29 -19.94 28.89
C SER A 247 -44.34 -19.29 29.81
N PRO A 248 -45.47 -18.80 29.28
CA PRO A 248 -46.66 -18.57 30.07
C PRO A 248 -47.55 -19.83 30.13
N HIS A 249 -48.25 -19.93 31.26
CA HIS A 249 -49.27 -20.90 31.63
C HIS A 249 -50.43 -21.04 30.63
#